data_AF-A0A9E1PXA2-F1
#
_entry.id   AF-A0A9E1PXA2-F1
#
_cell.length_a   1.000
_cell.length_b   1.000
_cell.length_c   1.000
_cell.angle_alpha   90.00
_cell.angle_beta   90.00
_cell.angle_gamma   90.00
#
_symmetry.space_group_name_H-M   'P 1'
#
loop_
_entity.id
_entity.type
_entity.pdbx_description
1 polymer ?
#
loop_
_entity_poly.entity_id
_entity_poly.type
_entity_poly.pdbx_seq_one_letter_code
_entity_poly.pdbx_strand_id
1 'polypeptide(L)'
;MPFELGRPLGVPSDAEFQTRVLTAALGLLDAKSGPVLVDYPEDAPESGLALDEEAMTGMVCPIDLPKIPDADAPTSELGKSLMREIEGLAPWYDLAVRSRGRTTVGPSGLDIKDAAKFFAAFLEDQDTPAPREDMEKARVLKLAYEDLKAYYTESITVQPGYGASLRVENWLFNETTFGRALWTLRDICRASDDEYFQHLGGNSIVPDRQIHPPEALQELTG
;
A
#
# COMPACT_ATOMS: atom_id res chain seq x y z
N MET A 1 -1.30 11.39 -20.10
CA MET A 1 -1.34 9.93 -19.88
C MET A 1 -2.70 9.60 -19.29
N PRO A 2 -3.59 8.92 -20.04
CA PRO A 2 -4.98 8.70 -19.62
C PRO A 2 -5.17 7.58 -18.58
N PHE A 3 -4.09 6.88 -18.20
CA PHE A 3 -4.14 5.75 -17.26
C PHE A 3 -3.45 6.07 -15.93
N GLU A 4 -4.03 5.58 -14.83
CA GLU A 4 -3.44 5.69 -13.50
C GLU A 4 -2.08 4.99 -13.44
N LEU A 5 -1.12 5.60 -12.74
CA LEU A 5 0.20 5.03 -12.52
C LEU A 5 0.05 3.67 -11.79
N GLY A 6 0.64 2.61 -12.35
CA GLY A 6 0.49 1.24 -11.84
C GLY A 6 -0.71 0.47 -12.40
N ARG A 7 -1.54 1.09 -13.25
CA ARG A 7 -2.64 0.44 -13.97
C ARG A 7 -2.51 0.65 -15.49
N PRO A 8 -1.45 0.13 -16.13
CA PRO A 8 -1.22 0.34 -17.56
C PRO A 8 -2.31 -0.26 -18.46
N LEU A 9 -3.20 -1.11 -17.90
CA LEU A 9 -4.31 -1.77 -18.61
C LEU A 9 -5.69 -1.18 -18.27
N GLY A 10 -5.77 -0.11 -17.48
CA GLY A 10 -7.04 0.50 -17.08
C GLY A 10 -7.66 -0.08 -15.80
N VAL A 11 -9.00 -0.03 -15.71
CA VAL A 11 -9.77 -0.37 -14.49
C VAL A 11 -9.66 -1.87 -14.17
N PRO A 12 -9.44 -2.26 -12.90
CA PRO A 12 -9.45 -3.66 -12.48
C PRO A 12 -10.76 -4.36 -12.79
N SER A 13 -10.68 -5.66 -13.10
CA SER A 13 -11.84 -6.52 -13.38
C SER A 13 -12.69 -6.14 -14.59
N ASP A 14 -12.29 -5.15 -15.39
CA ASP A 14 -12.88 -4.88 -16.71
C ASP A 14 -12.11 -5.65 -17.79
N ALA A 15 -12.42 -6.95 -17.91
CA ALA A 15 -11.72 -7.84 -18.83
C ALA A 15 -11.87 -7.39 -20.29
N GLU A 16 -13.00 -6.79 -20.66
CA GLU A 16 -13.23 -6.32 -22.02
C GLU A 16 -12.35 -5.11 -22.36
N PHE A 17 -12.31 -4.11 -21.47
CA PHE A 17 -11.44 -2.95 -21.63
C PHE A 17 -9.96 -3.36 -21.65
N GLN A 18 -9.53 -4.15 -20.66
CA GLN A 18 -8.14 -4.63 -20.57
C GLN A 18 -7.72 -5.41 -21.82
N THR A 19 -8.62 -6.22 -22.39
CA THR A 19 -8.36 -6.95 -23.64
C THR A 19 -8.18 -6.01 -24.83
N ARG A 20 -8.95 -4.92 -24.92
CA ARG A 20 -8.78 -3.91 -25.98
C ARG A 20 -7.45 -3.17 -25.86
N VAL A 21 -7.06 -2.78 -24.65
CA VAL A 21 -5.75 -2.15 -24.38
C VAL A 21 -4.60 -3.10 -24.78
N LEU A 22 -4.67 -4.36 -24.36
CA LEU A 22 -3.67 -5.38 -24.71
C LEU A 22 -3.60 -5.61 -26.23
N THR A 23 -4.75 -5.69 -26.90
CA THR A 23 -4.81 -5.89 -28.35
C THR A 23 -4.18 -4.72 -29.10
N ALA A 24 -4.45 -3.48 -28.67
CA ALA A 24 -3.85 -2.29 -29.26
C ALA A 24 -2.33 -2.23 -29.04
N ALA A 25 -1.87 -2.56 -27.82
CA ALA A 25 -0.44 -2.60 -27.50
C ALA A 25 0.30 -3.69 -28.29
N LEU A 26 -0.28 -4.88 -28.40
CA LEU A 26 0.30 -5.99 -29.18
C LEU A 26 0.28 -5.71 -30.68
N GLY A 27 -0.72 -5.00 -31.19
CA GLY A 27 -0.78 -4.58 -32.59
C GLY A 27 0.38 -3.67 -33.03
N LEU A 28 1.07 -3.01 -32.09
CA LEU A 28 2.28 -2.24 -32.41
C LEU A 28 3.43 -3.12 -32.92
N LEU A 29 3.42 -4.42 -32.61
CA LEU A 29 4.43 -5.38 -33.08
C LEU A 29 4.31 -5.67 -34.59
N ASP A 30 3.16 -5.39 -35.20
CA ASP A 30 2.94 -5.58 -36.65
C ASP A 30 3.50 -4.43 -37.50
N ALA A 31 4.08 -3.41 -36.87
CA ALA A 31 4.67 -2.28 -37.56
C ALA A 31 5.88 -2.69 -38.42
N LYS A 32 5.89 -2.27 -39.70
CA LYS A 32 6.92 -2.65 -40.66
C LYS A 32 8.27 -1.95 -40.46
N SER A 33 8.34 -0.89 -39.66
CA SER A 33 9.57 -0.11 -39.45
C SER A 33 9.51 0.79 -38.22
N GLY A 34 10.65 0.90 -37.53
CA GLY A 34 10.95 1.91 -36.52
C GLY A 34 10.35 1.66 -35.14
N PRO A 35 10.81 2.39 -34.11
CA PRO A 35 10.05 2.51 -32.87
C PRO A 35 8.74 3.24 -33.17
N VAL A 36 7.61 2.61 -32.85
CA VAL A 36 6.28 3.17 -33.06
C VAL A 36 5.70 3.59 -31.72
N LEU A 37 5.31 4.86 -31.63
CA LEU A 37 4.55 5.42 -30.52
C LEU A 37 3.17 5.82 -31.08
N VAL A 38 2.11 5.27 -30.50
CA VAL A 38 0.73 5.57 -30.87
C VAL A 38 -0.05 5.85 -29.59
N ASP A 39 -0.83 6.93 -29.60
CA ASP A 39 -1.76 7.22 -28.52
C ASP A 39 -2.93 6.24 -28.57
N TYR A 40 -3.24 5.63 -27.43
CA TYR A 40 -4.44 4.83 -27.30
C TYR A 40 -5.66 5.76 -27.17
N PRO A 41 -6.68 5.62 -28.03
CA PRO A 41 -7.74 6.64 -28.16
C PRO A 41 -8.88 6.51 -27.15
N GLU A 42 -9.01 5.36 -26.47
CA GLU A 42 -10.01 5.19 -25.40
C GLU A 42 -9.39 5.61 -24.07
N ASP A 43 -9.98 6.62 -23.43
CA ASP A 43 -9.69 6.89 -22.03
C ASP A 43 -10.12 5.69 -21.16
N ALA A 44 -9.39 5.42 -20.09
CA ALA A 44 -9.88 4.45 -19.12
C ALA A 44 -11.24 4.94 -18.60
N PRO A 45 -12.24 4.06 -18.47
CA PRO A 45 -13.46 4.42 -17.78
C PRO A 45 -13.07 5.04 -16.45
N GLU A 46 -13.70 6.15 -16.08
CA GLU A 46 -13.68 6.54 -14.67
C GLU A 46 -14.11 5.29 -13.92
N SER A 47 -13.27 4.81 -12.98
CA SER A 47 -13.72 3.79 -12.05
C SER A 47 -15.06 4.32 -11.54
N GLY A 48 -16.17 3.63 -11.80
CA GLY A 48 -17.55 4.10 -11.57
C GLY A 48 -17.88 4.31 -10.09
N LEU A 49 -17.04 5.10 -9.46
CA LEU A 49 -16.89 5.40 -8.05
C LEU A 49 -16.90 6.92 -7.83
N ALA A 50 -17.52 7.67 -8.76
CA ALA A 50 -18.48 8.67 -8.31
C ALA A 50 -19.68 7.95 -7.67
N LEU A 51 -19.39 7.15 -6.64
CA LEU A 51 -20.38 6.73 -5.67
C LEU A 51 -20.78 8.03 -4.99
N ASP A 52 -22.08 8.30 -5.02
CA ASP A 52 -22.69 9.28 -4.12
C ASP A 52 -22.05 9.20 -2.72
N GLU A 53 -21.93 10.34 -2.03
CA GLU A 53 -21.49 10.36 -0.63
C GLU A 53 -22.33 9.41 0.26
N GLU A 54 -23.49 8.98 -0.23
CA GLU A 54 -24.44 8.08 0.43
C GLU A 54 -24.05 6.59 0.33
N ALA A 55 -23.35 6.14 -0.72
CA ALA A 55 -22.75 4.79 -0.80
C ALA A 55 -21.40 4.67 -0.08
N MET A 56 -20.84 5.78 0.41
CA MET A 56 -19.71 5.81 1.35
C MET A 56 -20.08 5.35 2.78
N THR A 57 -21.34 4.99 3.02
CA THR A 57 -21.84 4.53 4.33
C THR A 57 -21.46 3.09 4.71
N GLY A 58 -20.66 2.41 3.88
CA GLY A 58 -20.20 1.04 4.10
C GLY A 58 -18.98 0.87 5.01
N MET A 59 -18.52 1.92 5.71
CA MET A 59 -17.44 1.78 6.68
C MET A 59 -18.00 1.04 7.90
N VAL A 60 -17.80 -0.27 7.95
CA VAL A 60 -18.20 -1.09 9.10
C VAL A 60 -17.36 -0.62 10.29
N CYS A 61 -17.99 0.11 11.21
CA CYS A 61 -17.36 0.52 12.46
C CYS A 61 -16.79 -0.73 13.16
N PRO A 62 -15.49 -0.75 13.48
CA PRO A 62 -14.92 -1.82 14.29
C PRO A 62 -15.68 -1.88 15.61
N ILE A 63 -16.24 -3.04 15.93
CA ILE A 63 -16.77 -3.28 17.27
C ILE A 63 -15.57 -3.58 18.19
N ASP A 64 -15.48 -2.86 19.32
CA ASP A 64 -14.47 -3.13 20.33
C ASP A 64 -14.80 -4.45 21.04
N LEU A 65 -14.15 -5.53 20.60
CA LEU A 65 -14.20 -6.82 21.27
C LEU A 65 -13.21 -6.84 22.44
N PRO A 66 -13.59 -7.39 23.61
CA PRO A 66 -12.69 -7.51 24.75
C PRO A 66 -11.48 -8.38 24.37
N LYS A 67 -10.27 -7.83 24.57
CA LYS A 67 -9.02 -8.51 24.24
C LYS A 67 -8.69 -9.59 25.26
N ILE A 68 -8.20 -10.73 24.77
CA ILE A 68 -7.49 -11.71 25.59
C ILE A 68 -6.09 -11.13 25.86
N PRO A 69 -5.59 -11.14 27.11
CA PRO A 69 -4.23 -10.70 27.40
C PRO A 69 -3.22 -11.49 26.56
N ASP A 70 -2.45 -10.78 25.73
CA ASP A 70 -1.36 -11.33 24.95
C ASP A 70 -0.04 -10.97 25.64
N ALA A 71 0.69 -11.98 26.09
CA ALA A 71 1.98 -11.80 26.77
C ALA A 71 3.07 -11.26 25.84
N ASP A 72 2.91 -11.43 24.52
CA ASP A 72 3.83 -10.96 23.50
C ASP A 72 3.37 -9.63 22.87
N ALA A 73 2.41 -8.93 23.49
CA ALA A 73 1.93 -7.64 23.02
C ALA A 73 3.05 -6.57 23.08
N PRO A 74 3.13 -5.66 22.10
CA PRO A 74 4.07 -4.55 22.15
C PRO A 74 3.82 -3.67 23.38
N THR A 75 4.91 -3.23 24.01
CA THR A 75 4.85 -2.28 25.14
C THR A 75 4.70 -0.84 24.67
N SER A 76 5.21 -0.51 23.48
CA SER A 76 5.12 0.81 22.88
C SER A 76 3.71 1.17 22.42
N GLU A 77 3.37 2.46 22.52
CA GLU A 77 2.08 2.97 22.03
C GLU A 77 1.94 2.84 20.52
N LEU A 78 3.04 3.01 19.77
CA LEU A 78 3.06 2.77 18.33
C LEU A 78 2.78 1.29 18.04
N GLY A 79 3.50 0.37 18.68
CA GLY A 79 3.30 -1.07 18.48
C GLY A 79 1.87 -1.50 18.81
N LYS A 80 1.30 -1.06 19.95
CA LYS A 80 -0.11 -1.34 20.30
C LYS A 80 -1.10 -0.80 19.28
N SER A 81 -0.82 0.37 18.70
CA SER A 81 -1.68 0.99 17.69
C SER A 81 -1.61 0.24 16.35
N LEU A 82 -0.43 -0.20 15.92
CA LEU A 82 -0.27 -1.06 14.74
C LEU A 82 -0.98 -2.41 14.93
N MET A 83 -0.87 -3.02 16.11
CA MET A 83 -1.59 -4.27 16.39
C MET A 83 -3.11 -4.08 16.29
N ARG A 84 -3.65 -2.97 16.80
CA ARG A 84 -5.08 -2.66 16.69
C ARG A 84 -5.52 -2.53 15.23
N GLU A 85 -4.75 -1.85 14.39
CA GLU A 85 -5.07 -1.71 12.96
C GLU A 85 -4.98 -3.07 12.24
N ILE A 86 -3.94 -3.85 12.49
CA ILE A 86 -3.76 -5.19 11.89
C ILE A 86 -4.93 -6.11 12.26
N GLU A 87 -5.32 -6.11 13.54
CA GLU A 87 -6.45 -6.89 14.05
C GLU A 87 -7.78 -6.44 13.43
N GLY A 88 -8.00 -5.13 13.30
CA GLY A 88 -9.19 -4.56 12.66
C GLY A 88 -9.29 -4.89 11.16
N LEU A 89 -8.14 -5.06 10.49
CA LEU A 89 -8.07 -5.41 9.07
C LEU A 89 -8.10 -6.92 8.81
N ALA A 90 -7.87 -7.77 9.82
CA ALA A 90 -7.73 -9.22 9.64
C ALA A 90 -8.91 -9.91 8.91
N PRO A 91 -10.19 -9.61 9.20
CA PRO A 91 -11.30 -10.21 8.46
C PRO A 91 -11.32 -9.84 6.98
N TRP A 92 -10.88 -8.61 6.67
CA TRP A 92 -10.79 -8.10 5.31
C TRP A 92 -9.61 -8.69 4.56
N TYR A 93 -8.48 -8.87 5.24
CA TYR A 93 -7.35 -9.61 4.71
C TYR A 93 -7.74 -11.05 4.34
N ASP A 94 -8.41 -11.77 5.25
CA ASP A 94 -8.89 -13.13 4.99
C ASP A 94 -9.82 -13.19 3.77
N LEU A 95 -10.74 -12.24 3.65
CA LEU A 95 -11.64 -12.13 2.50
C LEU A 95 -10.87 -11.83 1.20
N ALA A 96 -9.88 -10.92 1.26
CA ALA A 96 -9.01 -10.57 0.15
C ALA A 96 -8.22 -11.78 -0.37
N VAL A 97 -7.61 -12.55 0.53
CA VAL A 97 -6.87 -13.77 0.17
C VAL A 97 -7.80 -14.81 -0.45
N ARG A 98 -8.98 -15.05 0.16
CA ARG A 98 -9.94 -16.04 -0.34
C ARG A 98 -10.51 -15.67 -1.70
N SER A 99 -10.83 -14.39 -1.92
CA SER A 99 -11.40 -13.92 -3.19
C SER A 99 -10.37 -13.93 -4.33
N ARG A 100 -9.10 -13.61 -4.06
CA ARG A 100 -8.04 -13.58 -5.07
C ARG A 100 -7.33 -14.92 -5.27
N GLY A 101 -7.41 -15.83 -4.29
CA GLY A 101 -6.66 -17.09 -4.26
C GLY A 101 -5.15 -16.93 -4.08
N ARG A 102 -4.68 -15.71 -3.78
CA ARG A 102 -3.26 -15.37 -3.59
C ARG A 102 -3.10 -14.11 -2.73
N THR A 103 -1.91 -13.92 -2.18
CA THR A 103 -1.46 -12.70 -1.49
C THR A 103 -0.06 -12.32 -1.94
N THR A 104 0.28 -11.04 -1.80
CA THR A 104 1.62 -10.49 -1.99
C THR A 104 2.36 -10.27 -0.67
N VAL A 105 1.70 -10.48 0.47
CA VAL A 105 2.34 -10.56 1.80
C VAL A 105 3.21 -11.82 1.88
N GLY A 106 4.39 -11.71 2.47
CA GLY A 106 5.28 -12.83 2.74
C GLY A 106 6.73 -12.69 2.27
N PRO A 107 7.13 -11.77 1.37
CA PRO A 107 8.53 -11.53 1.07
C PRO A 107 9.47 -11.40 2.27
N SER A 108 9.03 -10.86 3.41
CA SER A 108 9.86 -10.80 4.63
C SER A 108 10.05 -12.15 5.31
N GLY A 109 9.16 -13.11 5.06
CA GLY A 109 9.10 -14.39 5.77
C GLY A 109 8.68 -14.28 7.23
N LEU A 110 8.26 -13.10 7.70
CA LEU A 110 7.78 -12.87 9.06
C LEU A 110 6.26 -13.06 9.13
N ASP A 111 5.76 -13.44 10.32
CA ASP A 111 4.35 -13.22 10.62
C ASP A 111 4.06 -11.71 10.58
N ILE A 112 2.85 -11.34 10.14
CA ILE A 112 2.50 -9.92 9.98
C ILE A 112 2.58 -9.14 11.30
N LYS A 113 2.27 -9.78 12.43
CA LYS A 113 2.40 -9.15 13.75
C LYS A 113 3.86 -8.97 14.13
N ASP A 114 4.72 -9.93 13.79
CA ASP A 114 6.16 -9.82 14.04
C ASP A 114 6.82 -8.77 13.16
N ALA A 115 6.39 -8.63 11.91
CA ALA A 115 6.80 -7.54 11.02
C ALA A 115 6.45 -6.17 11.63
N ALA A 116 5.23 -6.00 12.16
CA ALA A 116 4.83 -4.76 12.82
C ALA A 116 5.50 -4.51 14.17
N LYS A 117 5.77 -5.56 14.97
CA LYS A 117 6.57 -5.45 16.20
C LYS A 117 7.98 -4.95 15.89
N PHE A 118 8.65 -5.58 14.92
CA PHE A 118 9.98 -5.20 14.50
C PHE A 118 10.01 -3.77 13.93
N PHE A 119 9.06 -3.43 13.06
CA PHE A 119 8.95 -2.10 12.49
C PHE A 119 8.76 -1.01 13.57
N ALA A 120 7.87 -1.25 14.54
CA ALA A 120 7.66 -0.32 15.65
C ALA A 120 8.90 -0.18 16.55
N ALA A 121 9.56 -1.30 16.89
CA ALA A 121 10.78 -1.29 17.70
C ALA A 121 11.93 -0.58 16.99
N PHE A 122 12.11 -0.79 15.68
CA PHE A 122 13.13 -0.11 14.88
C PHE A 122 12.95 1.41 14.86
N LEU A 123 11.71 1.90 14.84
CA LEU A 123 11.41 3.33 14.86
C LEU A 123 11.74 4.00 16.20
N GLU A 124 11.71 3.24 17.30
CA GLU A 124 12.08 3.72 18.63
C GLU A 124 13.58 3.60 18.87
N ASP A 125 14.17 2.49 18.43
CA ASP A 125 15.59 2.18 18.55
C ASP A 125 16.11 1.55 17.26
N GLN A 126 16.92 2.31 16.52
CA GLN A 126 17.50 1.88 15.24
C GLN A 126 18.52 0.73 15.43
N ASP A 127 19.00 0.49 16.64
CA ASP A 127 19.88 -0.64 16.98
C ASP A 127 19.12 -1.95 17.24
N THR A 128 17.77 -1.90 17.23
CA THR A 128 16.92 -3.09 17.35
C THR A 128 17.39 -4.22 16.41
N PRO A 129 17.67 -5.43 16.93
CA PRO A 129 18.10 -6.55 16.11
C PRO A 129 16.98 -6.99 15.17
N ALA A 130 17.35 -7.36 13.95
CA ALA A 130 16.39 -7.91 13.00
C ALA A 130 15.91 -9.30 13.48
N PRO A 131 14.62 -9.63 13.32
CA PRO A 131 14.07 -10.96 13.65
C PRO A 131 14.60 -12.08 12.72
N ARG A 132 15.43 -11.74 11.74
CA ARG A 132 16.11 -12.65 10.82
C ARG A 132 17.59 -12.29 10.75
N GLU A 133 18.44 -13.32 10.87
CA GLU A 133 19.90 -13.17 10.83
C GLU A 133 20.50 -13.50 9.46
N ASP A 134 19.73 -14.10 8.54
CA ASP A 134 20.21 -14.52 7.22
C ASP A 134 20.27 -13.38 6.18
N MET A 135 19.86 -12.17 6.58
CA MET A 135 19.87 -10.96 5.77
C MET A 135 20.29 -9.74 6.59
N GLU A 136 20.82 -8.73 5.90
CA GLU A 136 21.09 -7.42 6.50
C GLU A 136 19.82 -6.80 7.12
N LYS A 137 19.95 -6.18 8.29
CA LYS A 137 18.85 -5.55 9.05
C LYS A 137 18.02 -4.60 8.18
N ALA A 138 18.68 -3.77 7.39
CA ALA A 138 18.02 -2.80 6.51
C ALA A 138 17.17 -3.48 5.41
N ARG A 139 17.56 -4.68 4.97
CA ARG A 139 16.78 -5.48 4.02
C ARG A 139 15.59 -6.15 4.70
N VAL A 140 15.77 -6.68 5.91
CA VAL A 140 14.66 -7.24 6.71
C VAL A 140 13.62 -6.15 6.98
N LEU A 141 14.06 -4.94 7.37
CA LEU A 141 13.18 -3.79 7.59
C LEU A 141 12.39 -3.42 6.32
N LYS A 142 13.08 -3.37 5.17
CA LYS A 142 12.43 -3.11 3.89
C LYS A 142 11.33 -4.10 3.59
N LEU A 143 11.64 -5.39 3.68
CA LEU A 143 10.66 -6.44 3.39
C LEU A 143 9.51 -6.43 4.40
N ALA A 144 9.78 -6.16 5.68
CA ALA A 144 8.76 -6.08 6.72
C ALA A 144 7.73 -4.97 6.46
N TYR A 145 8.17 -3.75 6.12
CA TYR A 145 7.21 -2.69 5.84
C TYR A 145 6.50 -2.87 4.49
N GLU A 146 7.11 -3.53 3.50
CA GLU A 146 6.43 -3.89 2.24
C GLU A 146 5.32 -4.93 2.47
N ASP A 147 5.56 -5.91 3.35
CA ASP A 147 4.52 -6.86 3.78
C ASP A 147 3.37 -6.15 4.50
N LEU A 148 3.68 -5.16 5.35
CA LEU A 148 2.65 -4.34 6.00
C LEU A 148 1.86 -3.50 4.98
N LYS A 149 2.51 -2.87 4.00
CA LYS A 149 1.81 -2.17 2.91
C LYS A 149 0.91 -3.11 2.11
N ALA A 150 1.42 -4.29 1.76
CA ALA A 150 0.65 -5.31 1.07
C ALA A 150 -0.57 -5.74 1.90
N TYR A 151 -0.39 -6.02 3.18
CA TYR A 151 -1.49 -6.41 4.08
C TYR A 151 -2.57 -5.33 4.16
N TYR A 152 -2.19 -4.07 4.37
CA TYR A 152 -3.15 -2.96 4.45
C TYR A 152 -3.89 -2.74 3.13
N THR A 153 -3.17 -2.70 2.01
CA THR A 153 -3.77 -2.42 0.69
C THR A 153 -4.62 -3.59 0.18
N GLU A 154 -4.19 -4.85 0.41
CA GLU A 154 -5.00 -6.02 0.06
C GLU A 154 -6.29 -6.08 0.87
N SER A 155 -6.24 -5.71 2.16
CA SER A 155 -7.40 -5.69 3.06
C SER A 155 -8.39 -4.60 2.68
N ILE A 156 -7.93 -3.37 2.49
CA ILE A 156 -8.84 -2.24 2.30
C ILE A 156 -9.53 -2.29 0.94
N THR A 157 -8.89 -2.87 -0.08
CA THR A 157 -9.44 -2.96 -1.46
C THR A 157 -10.64 -3.88 -1.60
N VAL A 158 -10.94 -4.72 -0.60
CA VAL A 158 -12.19 -5.49 -0.58
C VAL A 158 -13.31 -4.82 0.23
N GLN A 159 -13.03 -3.69 0.88
CA GLN A 159 -14.06 -2.88 1.52
C GLN A 159 -14.79 -2.01 0.48
N PRO A 160 -16.10 -1.77 0.64
CA PRO A 160 -16.82 -0.76 -0.14
C PRO A 160 -16.13 0.61 -0.04
N GLY A 161 -16.09 1.36 -1.15
CA GLY A 161 -15.50 2.70 -1.19
C GLY A 161 -14.00 2.77 -1.52
N TYR A 162 -13.31 1.63 -1.73
CA TYR A 162 -11.86 1.57 -1.95
C TYR A 162 -11.42 1.01 -3.32
N GLY A 163 -12.22 1.17 -4.37
CA GLY A 163 -11.85 0.68 -5.71
C GLY A 163 -10.88 1.57 -6.50
N ALA A 164 -10.73 2.84 -6.12
CA ALA A 164 -9.78 3.78 -6.72
C ALA A 164 -8.40 3.69 -6.05
N SER A 165 -7.32 3.58 -6.84
CA SER A 165 -5.96 3.41 -6.32
C SER A 165 -5.52 4.57 -5.43
N LEU A 166 -5.93 5.78 -5.80
CA LEU A 166 -5.57 6.99 -5.07
C LEU A 166 -6.26 7.07 -3.71
N ARG A 167 -7.51 6.59 -3.60
CA ARG A 167 -8.22 6.52 -2.31
C ARG A 167 -7.52 5.57 -1.35
N VAL A 168 -7.11 4.39 -1.84
CA VAL A 168 -6.36 3.39 -1.06
C VAL A 168 -5.03 3.96 -0.56
N GLU A 169 -4.30 4.64 -1.44
CA GLU A 169 -3.02 5.24 -1.07
C GLU A 169 -3.21 6.40 -0.06
N ASN A 170 -4.14 7.31 -0.31
CA ASN A 170 -4.40 8.43 0.61
C ASN A 170 -4.81 7.91 2.00
N TRP A 171 -5.68 6.91 2.05
CA TRP A 171 -6.03 6.27 3.32
C TRP A 171 -4.80 5.67 4.00
N LEU A 172 -4.01 4.88 3.28
CA LEU A 172 -2.82 4.24 3.85
C LEU A 172 -1.86 5.27 4.43
N PHE A 173 -1.44 6.26 3.65
CA PHE A 173 -0.35 7.17 4.05
C PHE A 173 -0.80 8.32 4.96
N ASN A 174 -2.08 8.74 4.90
CA ASN A 174 -2.54 9.94 5.61
C ASN A 174 -3.56 9.65 6.72
N GLU A 175 -4.28 8.53 6.67
CA GLU A 175 -5.34 8.21 7.63
C GLU A 175 -4.94 7.13 8.66
N THR A 176 -3.98 6.27 8.33
CA THR A 176 -3.54 5.18 9.24
C THR A 176 -2.36 5.57 10.14
N THR A 177 -2.24 4.86 11.27
CA THR A 177 -1.08 4.90 12.16
C THR A 177 0.15 4.34 11.45
N PHE A 178 -0.01 3.28 10.67
CA PHE A 178 1.08 2.75 9.85
C PHE A 178 1.60 3.77 8.83
N GLY A 179 0.72 4.53 8.18
CA GLY A 179 1.10 5.63 7.28
C GLY A 179 1.94 6.69 7.96
N ARG A 180 1.52 7.17 9.14
CA ARG A 180 2.32 8.10 9.96
C ARG A 180 3.68 7.51 10.32
N ALA A 181 3.74 6.23 10.66
CA ALA A 181 4.99 5.56 10.97
C ALA A 181 5.91 5.38 9.75
N LEU A 182 5.37 5.18 8.55
CA LEU A 182 6.15 5.20 7.29
C LEU A 182 6.75 6.59 7.02
N TRP A 183 6.03 7.67 7.31
CA TRP A 183 6.58 9.02 7.25
C TRP A 183 7.72 9.22 8.26
N THR A 184 7.56 8.75 9.49
CA THR A 184 8.66 8.76 10.48
C THR A 184 9.87 7.96 10.01
N LEU A 185 9.66 6.75 9.44
CA LEU A 185 10.75 5.95 8.89
C LEU A 185 11.48 6.73 7.78
N ARG A 186 10.73 7.41 6.91
CA ARG A 186 11.30 8.20 5.83
C ARG A 186 12.21 9.29 6.37
N ASP A 187 11.77 10.03 7.39
CA ASP A 187 12.57 11.11 7.99
C ASP A 187 13.84 10.58 8.64
N ILE A 188 13.76 9.46 9.36
CA ILE A 188 14.93 8.75 9.91
C ILE A 188 15.91 8.38 8.79
N CYS A 189 15.41 7.75 7.73
CA CYS A 189 16.21 7.29 6.60
C CYS A 189 16.91 8.46 5.87
N ARG A 190 16.22 9.59 5.71
CA ARG A 190 16.79 10.80 5.08
C ARG A 190 17.82 11.51 5.94
N ALA A 191 17.74 11.38 7.25
CA ALA A 191 18.69 11.95 8.20
C ALA A 191 19.92 11.06 8.45
N SER A 192 19.92 9.83 7.92
CA SER A 192 21.04 8.89 8.08
C SER A 192 22.25 9.30 7.26
N ASP A 193 23.45 9.04 7.77
CA ASP A 193 24.72 9.17 7.03
C ASP A 193 25.00 7.97 6.10
N ASP A 194 24.18 6.92 6.17
CA ASP A 194 24.30 5.73 5.35
C ASP A 194 23.58 5.92 4.00
N GLU A 195 24.31 5.76 2.89
CA GLU A 195 23.80 5.95 1.53
C GLU A 195 22.59 5.06 1.19
N TYR A 196 22.55 3.83 1.72
CA TYR A 196 21.41 2.92 1.49
C TYR A 196 20.14 3.45 2.19
N PHE A 197 20.27 3.93 3.43
CA PHE A 197 19.14 4.54 4.13
C PHE A 197 18.69 5.84 3.47
N GLN A 198 19.61 6.68 3.00
CA GLN A 198 19.25 7.89 2.24
C GLN A 198 18.44 7.54 0.98
N HIS A 199 18.86 6.51 0.23
CA HIS A 199 18.14 6.04 -0.95
C HIS A 199 16.73 5.49 -0.58
N LEU A 200 16.64 4.75 0.53
CA LEU A 200 15.36 4.25 1.04
C LEU A 200 14.40 5.41 1.40
N GLY A 201 14.94 6.45 2.02
CA GLY A 201 14.25 7.68 2.43
C GLY A 201 13.79 8.59 1.28
N GLY A 202 14.20 8.33 0.04
CA GLY A 202 13.70 9.04 -1.14
C GLY A 202 12.25 8.65 -1.44
N ASN A 203 12.10 7.65 -2.32
CA ASN A 203 10.82 7.29 -2.95
C ASN A 203 10.40 5.84 -2.62
N SER A 204 11.23 5.09 -1.89
CA SER A 204 10.97 3.68 -1.58
C SER A 204 9.97 3.49 -0.44
N ILE A 205 9.97 4.39 0.55
CA ILE A 205 9.08 4.28 1.71
C ILE A 205 7.74 4.97 1.43
N VAL A 206 7.77 6.20 0.95
CA VAL A 206 6.58 6.98 0.60
C VAL A 206 6.64 7.35 -0.89
N PRO A 207 5.57 7.12 -1.68
CA PRO A 207 5.54 7.46 -3.10
C PRO A 207 5.64 8.97 -3.37
N ASP A 208 6.26 9.35 -4.50
CA ASP A 208 6.44 10.75 -4.88
C ASP A 208 5.15 11.56 -4.91
N ARG A 209 4.04 10.96 -5.33
CA ARG A 209 2.72 11.61 -5.37
C ARG A 209 2.16 11.99 -4.00
N GLN A 210 2.67 11.38 -2.93
CA GLN A 210 2.34 11.75 -1.55
C GLN A 210 3.32 12.81 -1.00
N ILE A 211 4.58 12.81 -1.48
CA ILE A 211 5.60 13.81 -1.14
C ILE A 211 5.33 15.15 -1.85
N HIS A 212 4.90 15.07 -3.10
CA HIS A 212 4.60 16.17 -4.00
C HIS A 212 3.21 15.97 -4.59
N PRO A 213 2.14 16.25 -3.81
CA PRO A 213 0.78 16.09 -4.29
C PRO A 213 0.51 17.05 -5.46
N PRO A 214 -0.06 16.60 -6.59
CA PRO A 214 -0.47 17.47 -7.68
C PRO A 214 -1.50 18.51 -7.20
N GLU A 215 -1.46 19.72 -7.76
CA GLU A 215 -2.30 20.87 -7.35
C GLU A 215 -3.79 20.53 -7.22
N ALA A 216 -4.32 19.66 -8.09
CA ALA A 216 -5.71 19.21 -8.07
C ALA A 216 -6.16 18.47 -6.79
N LEU A 217 -5.23 17.98 -5.96
CA LEU A 217 -5.54 17.32 -4.69
C LEU A 217 -5.52 18.26 -3.48
N GLN A 218 -5.05 19.50 -3.64
CA GLN A 218 -5.04 20.49 -2.54
C GLN A 218 -6.42 21.09 -2.29
N GLU A 219 -7.31 21.09 -3.29
CA GLU A 219 -8.67 21.65 -3.20
C GLU A 219 -9.68 20.74 -2.49
N LEU A 220 -9.39 19.45 -2.31
CA LEU A 220 -10.25 18.49 -1.60
C LEU A 220 -10.02 18.46 -0.09
N THR A 221 -9.09 19.25 0.42
CA THR A 221 -8.72 19.34 1.84
C THR A 221 -8.90 20.73 2.44
N GLY A 222 -9.56 21.65 1.72
CA GLY A 222 -9.90 23.00 2.17
C GLY A 222 -11.27 23.11 2.83
#